data_AF-A0A8S3Z2F1-F1
#
_entry.id   AF-A0A8S3Z2F1-F1
#
_cell.length_a   1.000
_cell.length_b   1.000
_cell.length_c   1.000
_cell.angle_alpha   90.00
_cell.angle_beta   90.00
_cell.angle_gamma   90.00
#
_symmetry.space_group_name_H-M   'P 1'
#
loop_
_entity.id
_entity.type
_entity.pdbx_description
1 polymer ?
#
loop_
_entity_poly.entity_id
_entity_poly.type
_entity_poly.pdbx_seq_one_letter_code
_entity_poly.pdbx_strand_id
1 'polypeptide(L)'
;MHIKRIFMKMFSSVGRNSMKKSSRLKMTCLLIAGIFCWSVLILISTSQIHNPHKWIMANSTFVSSETSNTKRVFFKNALFSSSDHINLYEDLIKENPLGTYFNDRLTGRVPVGKSHLEFFRPHQIMLKNVLIFLLNTSHPSVTSFGEFFARQRIEYKFRSVSNKLPPLVLEDLGIPKYSLIVFDDYSTYASMEPTRRDDLDSYCRAFKIGMLILTHEYEGVEIFSDKLLHIKRHFSLRNYKLNPESDIWRVARSNQIFLEPLPSSDWAIFITNHEKYTPLVFSSFAGVQGNRGNTSLFDCVIAVHDRGLIDGIQRILLGHNLDFWLNSIIATDAITYLTNGLLGLPLTRLLQVDIDDIFVGNTGIRTLVKDAQAMVASQQKIRKLVPGFTYNLGFSGGYYMTGNKEEQAGDRELVALAKHFLWFNHLYRHDRLLNYNSSRIRQAIDKNIQFAQEHKLPMAYGYMVPPFHAGVYPVYERLYDAWTVSGVSSTSTMEYPKTSPLWGRRGFVYRDIMVLPRLDCNLYTSVVRFEDIIGGKSGLDRSIKGDLLFKLFLHIPV
;
A
#
# COMPACT_ATOMS: atom_id res chain seq x y z
N MET A 1 -20.10 -24.30 30.12
CA MET A 1 -20.60 -25.40 30.98
C MET A 1 -19.62 -26.59 31.18
N HIS A 2 -18.55 -26.76 30.38
CA HIS A 2 -17.66 -27.94 30.51
C HIS A 2 -16.63 -27.90 31.66
N ILE A 3 -16.12 -26.73 32.06
CA ILE A 3 -15.09 -26.60 33.12
C ILE A 3 -15.57 -27.15 34.47
N LYS A 4 -16.86 -26.99 34.81
CA LYS A 4 -17.47 -27.48 36.07
C LYS A 4 -17.44 -29.01 36.19
N ARG A 5 -17.48 -29.75 35.06
CA ARG A 5 -17.37 -31.23 35.02
C ARG A 5 -15.93 -31.71 35.22
N ILE A 6 -14.92 -30.93 34.81
CA ILE A 6 -13.51 -31.26 35.02
C ILE A 6 -13.14 -31.11 36.50
N PHE A 7 -13.59 -30.02 37.14
CA PHE A 7 -13.34 -29.78 38.57
C PHE A 7 -13.98 -30.84 39.48
N MET A 8 -15.21 -31.29 39.19
CA MET A 8 -15.84 -32.38 39.95
C MET A 8 -15.10 -33.73 39.81
N LYS A 9 -14.47 -34.02 38.66
CA LYS A 9 -13.68 -35.25 38.49
C LYS A 9 -12.33 -35.22 39.23
N MET A 10 -11.70 -34.06 39.40
CA MET A 10 -10.50 -33.96 40.23
C MET A 10 -10.79 -34.23 41.72
N PHE A 11 -11.91 -33.71 42.25
CA PHE A 11 -12.27 -33.93 43.65
C PHE A 11 -12.80 -35.32 43.98
N SER A 12 -13.27 -36.10 43.01
CA SER A 12 -13.62 -37.52 43.23
C SER A 12 -12.41 -38.47 43.27
N SER A 13 -11.20 -37.99 42.91
CA SER A 13 -10.00 -38.82 42.78
C SER A 13 -9.12 -38.89 44.05
N VAL A 14 -9.45 -38.14 45.11
CA VAL A 14 -8.71 -38.18 46.38
C VAL A 14 -9.43 -39.11 47.36
N GLY A 15 -8.99 -40.35 47.41
CA GLY A 15 -9.59 -41.40 48.23
C GLY A 15 -9.61 -41.06 49.73
N ARG A 16 -10.73 -41.37 50.40
CA ARG A 16 -10.90 -41.28 51.86
C ARG A 16 -10.03 -42.31 52.59
N ASN A 17 -8.71 -42.13 52.64
CA ASN A 17 -7.83 -42.85 53.57
C ASN A 17 -6.45 -42.22 53.84
N SER A 18 -6.20 -40.96 53.42
CA SER A 18 -4.96 -40.24 53.76
C SER A 18 -5.20 -38.84 54.35
N MET A 19 -5.95 -38.78 55.45
CA MET A 19 -6.10 -37.58 56.30
C MET A 19 -5.84 -37.88 57.78
N LYS A 20 -4.77 -38.62 58.08
CA LYS A 20 -4.16 -38.65 59.42
C LYS A 20 -2.64 -38.42 59.24
N LYS A 21 -2.10 -37.39 59.93
CA LYS A 21 -0.73 -36.85 59.78
C LYS A 21 -0.44 -36.03 58.51
N SER A 22 -1.20 -34.94 58.31
CA SER A 22 -0.71 -33.76 57.55
C SER A 22 -0.36 -32.66 58.56
N SER A 23 0.84 -32.07 58.49
CA SER A 23 1.22 -30.98 59.39
C SER A 23 0.44 -29.70 59.07
N ARG A 24 0.21 -28.84 60.07
CA ARG A 24 -0.46 -27.54 59.87
C ARG A 24 0.18 -26.72 58.74
N LEU A 25 1.51 -26.86 58.56
CA LEU A 25 2.30 -26.22 57.51
C LEU A 25 1.91 -26.66 56.08
N LYS A 26 1.58 -27.94 55.85
CA LYS A 26 1.12 -28.42 54.53
C LYS A 26 -0.29 -27.93 54.20
N MET A 27 -1.17 -27.86 55.22
CA MET A 27 -2.50 -27.26 55.08
C MET A 27 -2.44 -25.77 54.76
N THR A 28 -1.58 -24.99 55.43
CA THR A 28 -1.41 -23.56 55.12
C THR A 28 -0.79 -23.34 53.74
N CYS A 29 0.20 -24.14 53.30
CA CYS A 29 0.73 -24.03 51.93
C CYS A 29 -0.34 -24.31 50.86
N LEU A 30 -1.21 -25.31 51.05
CA LEU A 30 -2.31 -25.60 50.11
C LEU A 30 -3.39 -24.50 50.12
N LEU A 31 -3.70 -23.91 51.28
CA LEU A 31 -4.58 -22.75 51.38
C LEU A 31 -3.98 -21.52 50.69
N ILE A 32 -2.70 -21.22 50.91
CA ILE A 32 -2.00 -20.09 50.27
C ILE A 32 -1.93 -20.29 48.75
N ALA A 33 -1.60 -21.49 48.27
CA ALA A 33 -1.61 -21.80 46.84
C ALA A 33 -3.03 -21.68 46.23
N GLY A 34 -4.06 -22.13 46.96
CA GLY A 34 -5.46 -21.94 46.57
C GLY A 34 -5.83 -20.46 46.47
N ILE A 35 -5.47 -19.64 47.46
CA ILE A 35 -5.70 -18.20 47.49
C ILE A 35 -4.97 -17.48 46.36
N PHE A 36 -3.71 -17.84 46.05
CA PHE A 36 -2.96 -17.26 44.94
C PHE A 36 -3.54 -17.65 43.56
N CYS A 37 -3.96 -18.90 43.36
CA CYS A 37 -4.67 -19.27 42.15
C CYS A 37 -6.02 -18.55 42.01
N TRP A 38 -6.73 -18.31 43.13
CA TRP A 38 -8.00 -17.58 43.12
C TRP A 38 -7.82 -16.08 42.88
N SER A 39 -6.79 -15.44 43.44
CA SER A 39 -6.48 -14.02 43.20
C SER A 39 -6.00 -13.77 41.77
N VAL A 40 -5.23 -14.68 41.17
CA VAL A 40 -4.88 -14.62 39.74
C VAL A 40 -6.11 -14.78 38.84
N LEU A 41 -7.03 -15.70 39.17
CA LEU A 41 -8.31 -15.83 38.44
C LEU A 41 -9.23 -14.61 38.61
N ILE A 42 -9.22 -13.97 39.79
CA ILE A 42 -9.93 -12.70 40.02
C ILE A 42 -9.29 -11.58 39.20
N LEU A 43 -7.96 -11.45 39.17
CA LEU A 43 -7.26 -10.46 38.33
C LEU A 43 -7.51 -10.64 36.83
N ILE A 44 -7.59 -11.88 36.34
CA ILE A 44 -7.90 -12.19 34.94
C ILE A 44 -9.38 -11.92 34.61
N SER A 45 -10.30 -12.08 35.57
CA SER A 45 -11.73 -11.79 35.37
C SER A 45 -12.12 -10.34 35.60
N THR A 46 -11.42 -9.59 36.45
CA THR A 46 -11.67 -8.15 36.63
C THR A 46 -11.04 -7.30 35.53
N SER A 47 -9.92 -7.73 34.94
CA SER A 47 -9.30 -7.06 33.78
C SER A 47 -10.09 -7.20 32.47
N GLN A 48 -11.15 -8.01 32.42
CA GLN A 48 -12.08 -8.09 31.29
C GLN A 48 -13.47 -7.47 31.55
N ILE A 49 -13.66 -6.75 32.66
CA ILE A 49 -14.94 -6.07 32.97
C ILE A 49 -14.70 -4.58 33.25
N HIS A 50 -14.17 -3.84 32.26
CA HIS A 50 -14.47 -2.42 32.05
C HIS A 50 -14.23 -2.01 30.59
N ASN A 51 -15.25 -1.42 29.95
CA ASN A 51 -15.19 -0.93 28.57
C ASN A 51 -14.32 0.34 28.44
N PRO A 52 -13.55 0.48 27.35
CA PRO A 52 -13.08 1.77 26.86
C PRO A 52 -13.78 2.17 25.56
N HIS A 53 -15.10 2.38 25.60
CA HIS A 53 -15.81 3.17 24.59
C HIS A 53 -16.48 4.37 25.26
N LYS A 54 -16.23 5.56 24.70
CA LYS A 54 -16.71 6.89 25.12
C LYS A 54 -16.13 7.43 26.45
N TRP A 55 -15.02 8.14 26.33
CA TRP A 55 -15.01 9.54 26.78
C TRP A 55 -14.71 10.44 25.57
N ILE A 56 -15.58 11.43 25.37
CA ILE A 56 -15.52 12.42 24.30
C ILE A 56 -15.24 13.78 24.95
N MET A 57 -14.28 14.51 24.39
CA MET A 57 -13.99 15.95 24.48
C MET A 57 -14.14 16.72 25.82
N ALA A 58 -13.06 17.46 26.12
CA ALA A 58 -13.02 18.82 26.65
C ALA A 58 -13.62 19.12 28.05
N ASN A 59 -12.72 19.46 28.98
CA ASN A 59 -12.53 20.83 29.49
C ASN A 59 -11.17 20.88 30.23
N SER A 60 -10.31 21.90 30.21
CA SER A 60 -10.41 23.34 29.89
C SER A 60 -11.36 24.16 30.77
N THR A 61 -10.86 24.54 31.94
CA THR A 61 -11.26 25.76 32.66
C THR A 61 -9.98 26.49 33.11
N PHE A 62 -9.61 27.58 32.43
CA PHE A 62 -10.09 28.97 32.62
C PHE A 62 -9.36 29.71 33.76
N VAL A 63 -8.39 30.54 33.36
CA VAL A 63 -8.29 31.91 33.89
C VAL A 63 -8.24 32.85 32.69
N SER A 64 -9.08 33.87 32.72
CA SER A 64 -9.29 34.84 31.64
C SER A 64 -8.78 36.23 32.01
N SER A 65 -8.02 36.84 31.10
CA SER A 65 -8.02 38.29 30.84
C SER A 65 -7.63 38.47 29.37
N GLU A 66 -8.59 38.78 28.52
CA GLU A 66 -8.88 40.16 28.08
C GLU A 66 -7.77 40.78 27.22
N THR A 67 -7.90 40.65 25.90
CA THR A 67 -8.06 41.78 24.93
C THR A 67 -6.74 42.50 24.54
N SER A 68 -6.55 43.07 23.35
CA SER A 68 -7.50 43.38 22.27
C SER A 68 -6.82 43.38 20.87
N ASN A 69 -7.65 43.36 19.81
CA ASN A 69 -7.48 44.07 18.54
C ASN A 69 -6.11 44.14 17.84
N THR A 70 -6.01 43.53 16.65
CA THR A 70 -6.21 44.31 15.41
C THR A 70 -6.55 43.45 14.18
N LYS A 71 -7.65 43.80 13.51
CA LYS A 71 -7.92 43.48 12.09
C LYS A 71 -7.46 44.66 11.24
N ARG A 72 -6.97 44.40 10.01
CA ARG A 72 -7.17 45.13 8.71
C ARG A 72 -5.92 44.99 7.83
N VAL A 73 -6.00 44.44 6.61
CA VAL A 73 -6.59 44.96 5.33
C VAL A 73 -5.64 45.92 4.60
N PHE A 74 -5.66 45.83 3.26
CA PHE A 74 -5.07 46.68 2.20
C PHE A 74 -3.86 46.08 1.44
N PHE A 75 -3.73 46.24 0.10
CA PHE A 75 -4.55 46.97 -0.89
C PHE A 75 -4.72 46.20 -2.21
N LYS A 76 -5.87 46.38 -2.88
CA LYS A 76 -6.03 46.18 -4.34
C LYS A 76 -5.35 47.33 -5.09
N ASN A 77 -4.89 47.08 -6.31
CA ASN A 77 -4.92 48.05 -7.42
C ASN A 77 -5.04 47.30 -8.76
N ALA A 78 -5.53 47.98 -9.81
CA ALA A 78 -6.03 47.34 -11.03
C ALA A 78 -5.88 48.26 -12.26
N LEU A 79 -6.22 47.73 -13.46
CA LEU A 79 -6.41 48.42 -14.75
C LEU A 79 -5.10 48.90 -15.44
N PHE A 80 -4.85 48.79 -16.74
CA PHE A 80 -5.47 48.16 -17.93
C PHE A 80 -4.28 47.58 -18.80
N SER A 81 -4.37 47.00 -20.01
CA SER A 81 -5.38 46.99 -21.10
C SER A 81 -5.31 45.69 -21.98
N SER A 82 -5.92 45.77 -23.17
CA SER A 82 -6.12 44.80 -24.25
C SER A 82 -4.89 44.42 -25.12
N SER A 83 -4.80 43.16 -25.57
CA SER A 83 -5.33 42.75 -26.91
C SER A 83 -5.18 41.24 -27.20
N ASP A 84 -6.32 40.56 -27.33
CA ASP A 84 -6.67 39.35 -28.09
C ASP A 84 -5.70 38.17 -28.36
N HIS A 85 -6.29 36.96 -28.24
CA HIS A 85 -5.77 35.65 -28.66
C HIS A 85 -4.51 35.10 -27.99
N ILE A 86 -4.63 34.67 -26.72
CA ILE A 86 -4.15 33.39 -26.14
C ILE A 86 -4.88 33.26 -24.79
N ASN A 87 -6.06 32.64 -24.76
CA ASN A 87 -6.82 32.38 -23.51
C ASN A 87 -7.90 31.30 -23.71
N LEU A 88 -7.44 30.05 -23.90
CA LEU A 88 -8.28 28.85 -23.77
C LEU A 88 -7.53 27.65 -23.15
N TYR A 89 -6.20 27.75 -23.02
CA TYR A 89 -5.36 26.68 -22.46
C TYR A 89 -5.02 26.87 -20.96
N GLU A 90 -4.95 28.11 -20.46
CA GLU A 90 -4.50 28.35 -19.07
C GLU A 90 -5.59 28.17 -18.00
N ASP A 91 -6.88 28.39 -18.32
CA ASP A 91 -7.94 28.25 -17.31
C ASP A 91 -8.38 26.79 -17.06
N LEU A 92 -7.97 25.84 -17.90
CA LEU A 92 -8.10 24.40 -17.63
C LEU A 92 -7.08 23.86 -16.60
N ILE A 93 -6.06 24.65 -16.24
CA ILE A 93 -4.94 24.21 -15.38
C ILE A 93 -5.29 24.36 -13.87
N LYS A 94 -6.35 25.10 -13.51
CA LYS A 94 -6.64 25.46 -12.11
C LYS A 94 -7.40 24.42 -11.27
N GLU A 95 -7.89 23.32 -11.85
CA GLU A 95 -8.52 22.21 -11.10
C GLU A 95 -7.81 20.84 -11.24
N ASN A 96 -6.50 20.80 -11.52
CA ASN A 96 -5.75 19.53 -11.44
C ASN A 96 -4.29 19.69 -10.99
N PRO A 97 -4.01 19.82 -9.68
CA PRO A 97 -2.66 20.02 -9.14
C PRO A 97 -1.74 18.76 -9.19
N LEU A 98 -2.14 17.68 -9.86
CA LEU A 98 -1.32 16.48 -10.06
C LEU A 98 -1.22 16.01 -11.53
N GLY A 99 -1.92 16.67 -12.47
CA GLY A 99 -2.04 16.21 -13.85
C GLY A 99 -0.90 16.62 -14.79
N THR A 100 -0.17 17.70 -14.49
CA THR A 100 0.82 18.30 -15.41
C THR A 100 2.28 17.96 -15.08
N TYR A 101 2.57 17.41 -13.90
CA TYR A 101 3.95 17.37 -13.38
C TYR A 101 4.93 16.46 -14.15
N PHE A 102 4.44 15.51 -14.96
CA PHE A 102 5.31 14.52 -15.63
C PHE A 102 5.35 14.60 -17.17
N ASN A 103 4.46 15.33 -17.84
CA ASN A 103 4.46 15.38 -19.31
C ASN A 103 5.42 16.44 -19.89
N ASP A 104 5.54 17.60 -19.25
CA ASP A 104 6.16 18.77 -19.89
C ASP A 104 7.70 18.81 -19.83
N ARG A 105 8.34 17.78 -19.25
CA ARG A 105 9.82 17.63 -19.24
C ARG A 105 10.32 16.25 -19.71
N LEU A 106 9.46 15.33 -20.14
CA LEU A 106 9.89 14.05 -20.73
C LEU A 106 10.06 14.18 -22.25
N THR A 107 11.12 14.85 -22.69
CA THR A 107 11.55 14.88 -24.09
C THR A 107 12.13 13.52 -24.52
N GLY A 108 11.26 12.53 -24.73
CA GLY A 108 11.65 11.20 -25.15
C GLY A 108 10.43 10.34 -25.45
N ARG A 109 10.39 9.76 -26.66
CA ARG A 109 9.33 8.83 -27.07
C ARG A 109 9.38 7.55 -26.22
N VAL A 110 8.62 7.50 -25.13
CA VAL A 110 8.32 6.24 -24.45
C VAL A 110 7.51 5.37 -25.42
N PRO A 111 7.89 4.10 -25.67
CA PRO A 111 7.09 3.21 -26.50
C PRO A 111 5.77 2.89 -25.79
N VAL A 112 4.72 3.64 -26.10
CA VAL A 112 3.35 3.20 -25.83
C VAL A 112 3.16 1.91 -26.62
N GLY A 113 3.00 0.79 -25.92
CA GLY A 113 2.74 -0.49 -26.57
C GLY A 113 1.53 -0.35 -27.48
N LYS A 114 1.63 -0.85 -28.72
CA LYS A 114 0.56 -0.75 -29.73
C LYS A 114 -0.70 -1.46 -29.23
N SER A 115 -1.59 -0.73 -28.57
CA SER A 115 -2.99 -1.10 -28.50
C SER A 115 -3.61 -0.77 -29.85
N HIS A 116 -4.30 -1.75 -30.43
CA HIS A 116 -5.14 -1.54 -31.62
C HIS A 116 -6.41 -0.81 -31.19
N LEU A 117 -6.29 0.49 -30.91
CA LEU A 117 -7.40 1.38 -30.60
C LEU A 117 -7.76 2.19 -31.83
N GLU A 118 -8.76 1.72 -32.59
CA GLU A 118 -9.48 2.58 -33.52
C GLU A 118 -10.29 3.62 -32.74
N PHE A 119 -9.83 4.87 -32.84
CA PHE A 119 -10.54 6.13 -32.57
C PHE A 119 -11.72 6.11 -31.57
N PHE A 120 -11.44 6.51 -30.33
CA PHE A 120 -12.48 7.13 -29.48
C PHE A 120 -12.82 8.54 -29.99
N ARG A 121 -14.09 8.94 -29.85
CA ARG A 121 -14.61 10.24 -30.33
C ARG A 121 -13.87 11.42 -29.67
N PRO A 122 -13.49 12.51 -30.38
CA PRO A 122 -12.49 13.47 -29.86
C PRO A 122 -12.94 14.42 -28.74
N HIS A 123 -14.15 14.27 -28.16
CA HIS A 123 -14.81 15.34 -27.40
C HIS A 123 -15.43 14.92 -26.04
N GLN A 124 -14.91 13.88 -25.38
CA GLN A 124 -15.23 13.62 -23.96
C GLN A 124 -13.96 13.32 -23.15
N ILE A 125 -13.41 14.36 -22.52
CA ILE A 125 -12.35 14.22 -21.52
C ILE A 125 -12.99 13.61 -20.27
N MET A 126 -12.75 12.32 -20.01
CA MET A 126 -13.25 11.66 -18.81
C MET A 126 -12.32 11.93 -17.62
N LEU A 127 -12.89 12.39 -16.49
CA LEU A 127 -12.11 12.61 -15.27
C LEU A 127 -11.73 11.29 -14.60
N LYS A 128 -10.49 11.19 -14.12
CA LYS A 128 -9.93 10.01 -13.44
C LYS A 128 -10.36 9.92 -11.97
N ASN A 129 -11.67 9.98 -11.73
CA ASN A 129 -12.27 9.99 -10.40
C ASN A 129 -13.22 8.81 -10.22
N VAL A 130 -13.26 8.25 -9.01
CA VAL A 130 -14.04 7.06 -8.66
C VAL A 130 -15.08 7.41 -7.61
N LEU A 131 -16.36 7.07 -7.86
CA LEU A 131 -17.41 7.23 -6.86
C LEU A 131 -17.58 5.93 -6.09
N ILE A 132 -17.28 5.95 -4.78
CA ILE A 132 -17.35 4.76 -3.93
C ILE A 132 -18.54 4.88 -2.98
N PHE A 133 -19.50 3.99 -3.12
CA PHE A 133 -20.65 3.85 -2.23
C PHE A 133 -20.37 2.86 -1.11
N LEU A 134 -20.82 3.22 0.08
CA LEU A 134 -20.71 2.46 1.33
C LEU A 134 -22.07 2.42 2.04
N LEU A 135 -22.34 1.42 2.88
CA LEU A 135 -23.51 1.53 3.79
C LEU A 135 -23.32 2.65 4.84
N ASN A 136 -22.08 2.89 5.29
CA ASN A 136 -21.75 3.97 6.21
C ASN A 136 -20.30 4.45 5.99
N THR A 137 -20.08 5.76 5.99
CA THR A 137 -18.74 6.38 5.88
C THR A 137 -17.85 6.20 7.12
N SER A 138 -18.35 5.54 8.16
CA SER A 138 -17.55 5.08 9.32
C SER A 138 -17.11 3.61 9.22
N HIS A 139 -17.40 2.91 8.11
CA HIS A 139 -17.10 1.49 7.96
C HIS A 139 -15.58 1.22 7.77
N PRO A 140 -15.00 0.12 8.30
CA PRO A 140 -13.58 -0.18 8.13
C PRO A 140 -13.10 -0.23 6.66
N SER A 141 -13.98 -0.62 5.73
CA SER A 141 -13.70 -0.64 4.29
C SER A 141 -13.30 0.73 3.73
N VAL A 142 -13.67 1.85 4.36
CA VAL A 142 -13.22 3.22 4.01
C VAL A 142 -11.70 3.29 3.96
N THR A 143 -11.02 2.69 4.94
CA THR A 143 -9.56 2.66 4.99
C THR A 143 -9.01 1.78 3.87
N SER A 144 -9.49 0.54 3.74
CA SER A 144 -9.00 -0.41 2.73
C SER A 144 -9.13 0.14 1.29
N PHE A 145 -10.31 0.65 0.91
CA PHE A 145 -10.51 1.31 -0.38
C PHE A 145 -9.68 2.58 -0.54
N GLY A 146 -9.62 3.42 0.50
CA GLY A 146 -8.87 4.66 0.47
C GLY A 146 -7.38 4.41 0.21
N GLU A 147 -6.79 3.44 0.90
CA GLU A 147 -5.42 3.01 0.63
C GLU A 147 -5.26 2.41 -0.77
N PHE A 148 -6.16 1.52 -1.19
CA PHE A 148 -6.08 0.83 -2.48
C PHE A 148 -6.10 1.81 -3.67
N PHE A 149 -7.01 2.79 -3.70
CA PHE A 149 -7.07 3.79 -4.77
C PHE A 149 -5.97 4.85 -4.63
N ALA A 150 -5.67 5.32 -3.41
CA ALA A 150 -4.63 6.35 -3.21
C ALA A 150 -3.22 5.85 -3.54
N ARG A 151 -2.90 4.57 -3.28
CA ARG A 151 -1.64 3.93 -3.70
C ARG A 151 -1.43 3.99 -5.22
N GLN A 152 -2.52 3.88 -5.98
CA GLN A 152 -2.54 3.94 -7.45
C GLN A 152 -2.56 5.37 -8.01
N ARG A 153 -2.53 6.40 -7.15
CA ARG A 153 -2.75 7.82 -7.51
C ARG A 153 -4.08 8.06 -8.26
N ILE A 154 -5.10 7.24 -7.98
CA ILE A 154 -6.47 7.40 -8.51
C ILE A 154 -7.27 8.29 -7.54
N GLU A 155 -8.00 9.28 -8.05
CA GLU A 155 -8.90 10.08 -7.21
C GLU A 155 -10.19 9.33 -6.90
N TYR A 156 -10.73 9.53 -5.70
CA TYR A 156 -11.96 8.89 -5.27
C TYR A 156 -12.78 9.79 -4.34
N LYS A 157 -14.10 9.55 -4.28
CA LYS A 157 -15.03 10.19 -3.36
C LYS A 157 -15.93 9.13 -2.72
N PHE A 158 -15.92 9.05 -1.39
CA PHE A 158 -16.83 8.20 -0.63
C PHE A 158 -18.22 8.83 -0.49
N ARG A 159 -19.28 8.01 -0.54
CA ARG A 159 -20.67 8.39 -0.21
C ARG A 159 -21.35 7.26 0.54
N SER A 160 -22.20 7.62 1.51
CA SER A 160 -23.19 6.68 2.05
C SER A 160 -24.28 6.43 1.01
N VAL A 161 -24.77 5.20 0.89
CA VAL A 161 -25.95 4.86 0.06
C VAL A 161 -27.18 5.67 0.43
N SER A 162 -27.32 6.04 1.72
CA SER A 162 -28.43 6.85 2.22
C SER A 162 -28.41 8.31 1.78
N ASN A 163 -27.26 8.81 1.28
CA ASN A 163 -27.14 10.19 0.83
C ASN A 163 -27.80 10.38 -0.55
N LYS A 164 -28.17 11.63 -0.86
CA LYS A 164 -28.45 12.04 -2.25
C LYS A 164 -27.22 11.82 -3.12
N LEU A 165 -27.42 11.49 -4.40
CA LEU A 165 -26.32 11.41 -5.36
C LEU A 165 -25.59 12.77 -5.42
N PRO A 166 -24.25 12.78 -5.48
CA PRO A 166 -23.54 13.98 -5.89
C PRO A 166 -23.85 14.26 -7.37
N PRO A 167 -23.65 15.49 -7.86
CA PRO A 167 -23.68 15.75 -9.30
C PRO A 167 -22.74 14.79 -10.03
N LEU A 168 -23.28 14.01 -10.97
CA LEU A 168 -22.54 12.98 -11.72
C LEU A 168 -21.90 13.54 -12.99
N VAL A 169 -22.37 14.70 -13.46
CA VAL A 169 -21.88 15.40 -14.66
C VAL A 169 -21.40 16.80 -14.28
N LEU A 170 -20.41 17.32 -15.00
CA LEU A 170 -20.12 18.76 -15.08
C LEU A 170 -21.11 19.36 -16.08
N GLU A 171 -22.22 19.90 -15.59
CA GLU A 171 -23.37 20.31 -16.42
C GLU A 171 -22.97 21.27 -17.55
N ASP A 172 -22.15 22.29 -17.22
CA ASP A 172 -21.63 23.29 -18.18
C ASP A 172 -20.80 22.70 -19.34
N LEU A 173 -20.27 21.48 -19.18
CA LEU A 173 -19.37 20.82 -20.13
C LEU A 173 -19.92 19.50 -20.69
N GLY A 174 -21.04 18.98 -20.15
CA GLY A 174 -21.54 17.63 -20.47
C GLY A 174 -20.57 16.48 -20.15
N ILE A 175 -19.57 16.72 -19.29
CA ILE A 175 -18.48 15.78 -18.99
C ILE A 175 -18.83 14.90 -17.78
N PRO A 176 -18.63 13.57 -17.84
CA PRO A 176 -18.81 12.68 -16.69
C PRO A 176 -17.77 12.95 -15.61
N LYS A 177 -18.23 13.11 -14.36
CA LYS A 177 -17.36 13.37 -13.20
C LYS A 177 -16.65 12.13 -12.68
N TYR A 178 -17.14 10.93 -12.99
CA TYR A 178 -16.64 9.67 -12.44
C TYR A 178 -16.46 8.62 -13.55
N SER A 179 -15.23 8.12 -13.70
CA SER A 179 -14.87 7.09 -14.68
C SER A 179 -15.21 5.67 -14.23
N LEU A 180 -15.51 5.47 -12.95
CA LEU A 180 -15.84 4.16 -12.35
C LEU A 180 -16.76 4.38 -11.14
N ILE A 181 -17.75 3.50 -10.98
CA ILE A 181 -18.53 3.39 -9.74
C ILE A 181 -18.04 2.15 -8.96
N VAL A 182 -17.97 2.27 -7.64
CA VAL A 182 -17.55 1.18 -6.75
C VAL A 182 -18.56 1.02 -5.63
N PHE A 183 -18.83 -0.23 -5.25
CA PHE A 183 -19.65 -0.58 -4.09
C PHE A 183 -18.84 -1.47 -3.14
N ASP A 184 -18.87 -1.15 -1.85
CA ASP A 184 -18.25 -1.98 -0.82
C ASP A 184 -18.93 -3.32 -0.65
N ASP A 185 -20.25 -3.39 -0.78
CA ASP A 185 -20.99 -4.63 -0.82
C ASP A 185 -22.09 -4.55 -1.88
N TYR A 186 -22.43 -5.70 -2.48
CA TYR A 186 -23.51 -5.80 -3.45
C TYR A 186 -24.86 -5.31 -2.87
N SER A 187 -25.12 -5.51 -1.57
CA SER A 187 -26.32 -4.98 -0.91
C SER A 187 -26.38 -3.45 -0.90
N THR A 188 -25.25 -2.75 -0.90
CA THR A 188 -25.18 -1.28 -1.02
C THR A 188 -25.75 -0.80 -2.37
N TYR A 189 -25.57 -1.56 -3.45
CA TYR A 189 -26.24 -1.30 -4.74
C TYR A 189 -27.70 -1.76 -4.72
N ALA A 190 -27.95 -2.99 -4.27
CA ALA A 190 -29.26 -3.63 -4.34
C ALA A 190 -30.33 -3.07 -3.38
N SER A 191 -29.91 -2.35 -2.33
CA SER A 191 -30.80 -1.61 -1.40
C SER A 191 -30.95 -0.12 -1.73
N MET A 192 -30.22 0.39 -2.73
CA MET A 192 -30.35 1.79 -3.16
C MET A 192 -31.79 2.07 -3.59
N GLU A 193 -32.35 3.20 -3.17
CA GLU A 193 -33.73 3.58 -3.52
C GLU A 193 -33.92 3.60 -5.07
N PRO A 194 -35.06 3.08 -5.60
CA PRO A 194 -35.21 2.83 -7.03
C PRO A 194 -34.91 4.03 -7.95
N THR A 195 -35.50 5.20 -7.70
CA THR A 195 -35.30 6.38 -8.57
C THR A 195 -33.83 6.82 -8.59
N ARG A 196 -33.17 6.78 -7.43
CA ARG A 196 -31.72 7.02 -7.32
C ARG A 196 -30.87 5.99 -8.06
N ARG A 197 -31.29 4.72 -8.08
CA ARG A 197 -30.60 3.69 -8.85
C ARG A 197 -30.78 3.92 -10.35
N ASP A 198 -31.99 4.26 -10.78
CA ASP A 198 -32.30 4.56 -12.18
C ASP A 198 -31.51 5.78 -12.69
N ASP A 199 -31.31 6.82 -11.86
CA ASP A 199 -30.43 7.96 -12.17
C ASP A 199 -28.97 7.51 -12.38
N LEU A 200 -28.43 6.71 -11.44
CA LEU A 200 -27.06 6.23 -11.48
C LEU A 200 -26.82 5.26 -12.66
N ASP A 201 -27.77 4.36 -12.92
CA ASP A 201 -27.73 3.41 -14.03
C ASP A 201 -27.88 4.14 -15.37
N SER A 202 -28.68 5.22 -15.43
CA SER A 202 -28.80 6.08 -16.62
C SER A 202 -27.50 6.82 -16.91
N TYR A 203 -26.82 7.32 -15.88
CA TYR A 203 -25.46 7.86 -16.00
C TYR A 203 -24.47 6.79 -16.50
N CYS A 204 -24.49 5.59 -15.92
CA CYS A 204 -23.59 4.50 -16.34
C CYS A 204 -23.82 4.08 -17.79
N ARG A 205 -25.08 3.96 -18.24
CA ARG A 205 -25.43 3.71 -19.65
C ARG A 205 -24.97 4.83 -20.58
N ALA A 206 -25.26 6.09 -20.23
CA ALA A 206 -24.98 7.24 -21.09
C ALA A 206 -23.48 7.44 -21.35
N PHE A 207 -22.64 7.23 -20.33
CA PHE A 207 -21.19 7.44 -20.40
C PHE A 207 -20.36 6.14 -20.46
N LYS A 208 -21.01 4.98 -20.56
CA LYS A 208 -20.38 3.64 -20.54
C LYS A 208 -19.49 3.39 -19.33
N ILE A 209 -19.94 3.80 -18.14
CA ILE A 209 -19.21 3.63 -16.89
C ILE A 209 -19.49 2.25 -16.31
N GLY A 210 -18.43 1.49 -16.02
CA GLY A 210 -18.53 0.19 -15.35
C GLY A 210 -18.62 0.28 -13.82
N MET A 211 -18.98 -0.83 -13.19
CA MET A 211 -19.08 -0.95 -11.73
C MET A 211 -18.13 -2.05 -11.18
N LEU A 212 -17.34 -1.72 -10.17
CA LEU A 212 -16.63 -2.73 -9.35
C LEU A 212 -17.40 -2.92 -8.04
N ILE A 213 -17.84 -4.14 -7.76
CA ILE A 213 -18.68 -4.45 -6.60
C ILE A 213 -17.98 -5.55 -5.80
N LEU A 214 -17.73 -5.32 -4.52
CA LEU A 214 -17.32 -6.42 -3.64
C LEU A 214 -18.55 -7.05 -2.98
N THR A 215 -18.35 -8.21 -2.35
CA THR A 215 -19.36 -8.89 -1.58
C THR A 215 -18.71 -9.47 -0.32
N HIS A 216 -18.95 -8.84 0.83
CA HIS A 216 -18.38 -9.26 2.12
C HIS A 216 -19.42 -9.12 3.25
N GLU A 217 -18.97 -9.05 4.50
CA GLU A 217 -19.83 -9.14 5.68
C GLU A 217 -20.70 -7.90 5.90
N TYR A 218 -22.02 -8.11 5.87
CA TYR A 218 -23.03 -7.29 6.53
C TYR A 218 -24.04 -8.19 7.23
N GLU A 219 -24.59 -7.73 8.36
CA GLU A 219 -25.60 -8.47 9.12
C GLU A 219 -26.87 -8.70 8.28
N GLY A 220 -27.02 -9.93 7.77
CA GLY A 220 -28.13 -10.31 6.90
C GLY A 220 -27.80 -11.54 6.09
N VAL A 221 -28.32 -12.71 6.50
CA VAL A 221 -28.33 -13.92 5.67
C VAL A 221 -29.45 -13.77 4.64
N GLU A 222 -29.19 -12.99 3.60
CA GLU A 222 -30.04 -12.97 2.41
C GLU A 222 -29.36 -13.71 1.28
N ILE A 223 -30.04 -14.76 0.80
CA ILE A 223 -29.81 -15.31 -0.54
C ILE A 223 -30.33 -14.24 -1.50
N PHE A 224 -29.51 -13.22 -1.78
CA PHE A 224 -29.90 -12.23 -2.76
C PHE A 224 -30.01 -12.91 -4.13
N SER A 225 -31.13 -12.64 -4.81
CA SER A 225 -31.37 -13.10 -6.16
C SER A 225 -32.06 -12.02 -6.98
N ASP A 226 -31.41 -11.57 -8.05
CA ASP A 226 -32.05 -10.83 -9.16
C ASP A 226 -32.83 -11.77 -10.10
N LYS A 227 -33.12 -13.00 -9.64
CA LYS A 227 -33.59 -14.20 -10.37
C LYS A 227 -32.56 -14.86 -11.29
N LEU A 228 -31.39 -14.26 -11.53
CA LEU A 228 -30.36 -14.77 -12.46
C LEU A 228 -29.03 -15.12 -11.77
N LEU A 229 -28.74 -14.48 -10.64
CA LEU A 229 -27.54 -14.63 -9.83
C LEU A 229 -27.95 -14.82 -8.37
N HIS A 230 -27.60 -15.95 -7.78
CA HIS A 230 -27.72 -16.20 -6.35
C HIS A 230 -26.39 -15.96 -5.66
N ILE A 231 -26.36 -15.07 -4.69
CA ILE A 231 -25.21 -14.83 -3.83
C ILE A 231 -25.40 -15.60 -2.53
N LYS A 232 -24.38 -16.35 -2.08
CA LYS A 232 -24.35 -16.99 -0.76
C LYS A 232 -23.05 -16.63 -0.05
N ARG A 233 -23.11 -16.39 1.27
CA ARG A 233 -22.01 -15.88 2.11
C ARG A 233 -21.59 -16.87 3.19
N HIS A 234 -20.57 -16.51 3.96
CA HIS A 234 -20.06 -17.25 5.13
C HIS A 234 -19.47 -18.63 4.80
N PHE A 235 -18.69 -18.71 3.72
CA PHE A 235 -17.90 -19.91 3.42
C PHE A 235 -16.45 -19.79 3.85
N SER A 236 -15.95 -20.85 4.49
CA SER A 236 -14.53 -21.15 4.55
C SER A 236 -14.11 -21.80 3.22
N LEU A 237 -13.20 -21.16 2.51
CA LEU A 237 -12.78 -21.59 1.17
C LEU A 237 -11.27 -21.88 1.11
N ARG A 238 -10.86 -22.56 0.04
CA ARG A 238 -9.46 -22.86 -0.26
C ARG A 238 -9.22 -22.86 -1.77
N ASN A 239 -7.96 -22.66 -2.12
CA ASN A 239 -7.47 -22.59 -3.49
C ASN A 239 -8.04 -21.36 -4.25
N TYR A 240 -7.32 -20.86 -5.26
CA TYR A 240 -7.76 -19.73 -6.07
C TYR A 240 -7.27 -19.94 -7.51
N LYS A 241 -8.19 -20.06 -8.45
CA LYS A 241 -7.89 -20.28 -9.88
C LYS A 241 -8.66 -19.26 -10.72
N LEU A 242 -7.95 -18.55 -11.60
CA LEU A 242 -8.58 -17.64 -12.55
C LEU A 242 -9.17 -18.41 -13.73
N ASN A 243 -10.19 -17.84 -14.37
CA ASN A 243 -10.69 -18.34 -15.65
C ASN A 243 -9.73 -17.93 -16.78
N PRO A 244 -9.01 -18.85 -17.45
CA PRO A 244 -8.08 -18.49 -18.51
C PRO A 244 -8.75 -17.87 -19.75
N GLU A 245 -10.05 -18.13 -19.96
CA GLU A 245 -10.82 -17.65 -21.11
C GLU A 245 -11.36 -16.21 -20.93
N SER A 246 -11.14 -15.58 -19.77
CA SER A 246 -11.59 -14.20 -19.55
C SER A 246 -10.61 -13.18 -20.13
N ASP A 247 -11.16 -12.16 -20.81
CA ASP A 247 -10.45 -11.10 -21.51
C ASP A 247 -10.02 -9.93 -20.59
N ILE A 248 -10.46 -9.92 -19.33
CA ILE A 248 -10.16 -8.82 -18.40
C ILE A 248 -8.70 -8.82 -17.89
N TRP A 249 -7.98 -9.93 -18.05
CA TRP A 249 -6.65 -10.12 -17.45
C TRP A 249 -5.56 -9.31 -18.15
N ARG A 250 -4.77 -8.60 -17.34
CA ARG A 250 -3.68 -7.73 -17.82
C ARG A 250 -2.44 -7.78 -16.93
N VAL A 251 -2.62 -7.69 -15.62
CA VAL A 251 -1.59 -7.93 -14.61
C VAL A 251 -1.63 -9.38 -14.14
N ALA A 252 -2.82 -9.95 -14.01
CA ALA A 252 -3.05 -11.30 -13.55
C ALA A 252 -2.47 -12.34 -14.52
N ARG A 253 -1.98 -13.47 -13.99
CA ARG A 253 -1.50 -14.62 -14.77
C ARG A 253 -2.48 -15.77 -14.60
N SER A 254 -3.42 -15.89 -15.54
CA SER A 254 -4.57 -16.80 -15.43
C SER A 254 -4.23 -18.30 -15.44
N ASN A 255 -3.01 -18.65 -15.84
CA ASN A 255 -2.49 -20.02 -15.76
C ASN A 255 -1.96 -20.40 -14.36
N GLN A 256 -1.84 -19.47 -13.42
CA GLN A 256 -1.37 -19.74 -12.06
C GLN A 256 -2.53 -20.17 -11.15
N ILE A 257 -2.22 -21.07 -10.21
CA ILE A 257 -3.18 -21.60 -9.24
C ILE A 257 -2.58 -21.45 -7.85
N PHE A 258 -3.33 -20.81 -6.94
CA PHE A 258 -3.04 -20.80 -5.51
C PHE A 258 -3.68 -22.04 -4.87
N LEU A 259 -2.96 -22.76 -4.01
CA LEU A 259 -3.41 -24.05 -3.43
C LEU A 259 -3.38 -24.08 -1.88
N GLU A 260 -3.56 -22.93 -1.25
CA GLU A 260 -3.63 -22.77 0.21
C GLU A 260 -5.07 -22.39 0.64
N PRO A 261 -5.42 -22.47 1.94
CA PRO A 261 -6.68 -21.93 2.47
C PRO A 261 -6.81 -20.43 2.14
N LEU A 262 -8.02 -19.99 1.83
CA LEU A 262 -8.32 -18.55 1.73
C LEU A 262 -8.46 -17.97 3.16
N PRO A 263 -8.23 -16.66 3.36
CA PRO A 263 -8.39 -16.04 4.67
C PRO A 263 -9.84 -16.15 5.16
N SER A 264 -10.02 -16.29 6.49
CA SER A 264 -11.31 -16.22 7.18
C SER A 264 -12.41 -17.16 6.62
N SER A 265 -13.67 -16.93 7.00
CA SER A 265 -14.82 -17.82 6.75
C SER A 265 -16.06 -17.06 6.29
N ASP A 266 -15.85 -15.88 5.71
CA ASP A 266 -16.84 -14.88 5.33
C ASP A 266 -16.97 -14.74 3.79
N TRP A 267 -16.36 -15.64 3.03
CA TRP A 267 -16.37 -15.58 1.56
C TRP A 267 -17.79 -15.67 0.98
N ALA A 268 -18.02 -14.89 -0.07
CA ALA A 268 -19.17 -15.00 -0.93
C ALA A 268 -18.88 -15.91 -2.14
N ILE A 269 -19.85 -16.75 -2.49
CA ILE A 269 -19.89 -17.51 -3.74
C ILE A 269 -21.06 -17.03 -4.60
N PHE A 270 -20.86 -17.13 -5.92
CA PHE A 270 -21.81 -16.73 -6.95
C PHE A 270 -22.34 -17.97 -7.66
N ILE A 271 -23.66 -18.13 -7.72
CA ILE A 271 -24.32 -19.26 -8.37
C ILE A 271 -25.26 -18.70 -9.44
N THR A 272 -25.01 -19.04 -10.70
CA THR A 272 -25.78 -18.59 -11.85
C THR A 272 -25.71 -19.63 -12.96
N ASN A 273 -26.76 -19.68 -13.78
CA ASN A 273 -26.86 -20.45 -15.02
C ASN A 273 -27.08 -19.54 -16.25
N HIS A 274 -26.96 -18.22 -16.08
CA HIS A 274 -27.32 -17.24 -17.10
C HIS A 274 -26.07 -16.63 -17.78
N GLU A 275 -26.05 -16.62 -19.11
CA GLU A 275 -24.91 -16.20 -19.96
C GLU A 275 -24.41 -14.77 -19.73
N LYS A 276 -25.27 -13.89 -19.17
CA LYS A 276 -24.90 -12.54 -18.68
C LYS A 276 -23.69 -12.55 -17.74
N TYR A 277 -23.56 -13.59 -16.92
CA TYR A 277 -22.56 -13.69 -15.86
C TYR A 277 -21.46 -14.69 -16.23
N THR A 278 -20.28 -14.19 -16.58
CA THR A 278 -19.11 -15.02 -16.89
C THR A 278 -18.27 -15.24 -15.62
N PRO A 279 -17.96 -16.49 -15.23
CA PRO A 279 -17.06 -16.76 -14.11
C PRO A 279 -15.66 -16.18 -14.33
N LEU A 280 -15.13 -15.49 -13.32
CA LEU A 280 -13.77 -14.93 -13.34
C LEU A 280 -12.81 -15.74 -12.47
N VAL A 281 -13.26 -16.18 -11.30
CA VAL A 281 -12.42 -16.91 -10.33
C VAL A 281 -13.18 -18.09 -9.74
N PHE A 282 -12.51 -19.24 -9.69
CA PHE A 282 -13.00 -20.48 -9.10
C PHE A 282 -12.21 -20.84 -7.83
N SER A 283 -12.88 -21.51 -6.90
CA SER A 283 -12.39 -21.91 -5.58
C SER A 283 -12.94 -23.28 -5.19
N SER A 284 -12.50 -23.81 -4.05
CA SER A 284 -13.08 -25.02 -3.42
C SER A 284 -13.55 -24.74 -1.99
N PHE A 285 -14.54 -25.50 -1.50
CA PHE A 285 -14.92 -25.46 -0.08
C PHE A 285 -13.83 -26.05 0.83
N ALA A 286 -13.57 -25.41 1.96
CA ALA A 286 -12.69 -25.96 2.98
C ALA A 286 -13.33 -27.17 3.69
N GLY A 287 -12.53 -28.19 4.02
CA GLY A 287 -12.98 -29.40 4.71
C GLY A 287 -13.46 -30.55 3.82
N VAL A 288 -13.69 -30.34 2.52
CA VAL A 288 -14.03 -31.40 1.56
C VAL A 288 -12.77 -32.18 1.14
N GLN A 289 -12.20 -32.97 2.05
CA GLN A 289 -11.10 -33.91 1.78
C GLN A 289 -11.45 -35.38 2.06
N GLY A 290 -12.70 -35.69 2.39
CA GLY A 290 -13.19 -37.07 2.60
C GLY A 290 -14.21 -37.51 1.54
N ASN A 291 -13.88 -38.56 0.80
CA ASN A 291 -14.80 -39.42 0.02
C ASN A 291 -15.90 -38.71 -0.81
N ARG A 292 -15.49 -37.95 -1.84
CA ARG A 292 -16.33 -37.75 -3.03
C ARG A 292 -15.53 -38.05 -4.29
N GLY A 293 -15.94 -39.09 -5.02
CA GLY A 293 -15.35 -39.41 -6.33
C GLY A 293 -15.66 -38.32 -7.36
N ASN A 294 -14.70 -38.03 -8.23
CA ASN A 294 -14.81 -37.14 -9.40
C ASN A 294 -15.41 -35.74 -9.16
N THR A 295 -15.38 -35.19 -7.93
CA THR A 295 -15.66 -33.76 -7.74
C THR A 295 -14.50 -32.92 -8.25
N SER A 296 -14.81 -31.94 -9.11
CA SER A 296 -13.85 -30.93 -9.59
C SER A 296 -13.08 -30.31 -8.44
N LEU A 297 -11.76 -30.13 -8.59
CA LEU A 297 -10.93 -29.42 -7.61
C LEU A 297 -11.40 -27.96 -7.40
N PHE A 298 -12.19 -27.41 -8.33
CA PHE A 298 -12.79 -26.09 -8.23
C PHE A 298 -14.30 -26.23 -8.47
N ASP A 299 -15.09 -26.09 -7.42
CA ASP A 299 -16.52 -26.41 -7.38
C ASP A 299 -17.43 -25.21 -7.06
N CYS A 300 -16.85 -24.04 -6.79
CA CYS A 300 -17.57 -22.79 -6.61
C CYS A 300 -16.90 -21.61 -7.33
N VAL A 301 -17.70 -20.59 -7.65
CA VAL A 301 -17.25 -19.34 -8.28
C VAL A 301 -17.23 -18.23 -7.23
N ILE A 302 -16.13 -17.50 -7.12
CA ILE A 302 -15.90 -16.42 -6.14
C ILE A 302 -15.65 -15.05 -6.77
N ALA A 303 -15.74 -14.94 -8.09
CA ALA A 303 -15.88 -13.67 -8.79
C ALA A 303 -16.58 -13.87 -10.14
N VAL A 304 -17.40 -12.91 -10.57
CA VAL A 304 -18.13 -12.94 -11.84
C VAL A 304 -18.08 -11.60 -12.57
N HIS A 305 -18.11 -11.65 -13.90
CA HIS A 305 -18.27 -10.51 -14.79
C HIS A 305 -19.69 -10.50 -15.33
N ASP A 306 -20.46 -9.49 -14.92
CA ASP A 306 -21.66 -9.04 -15.60
C ASP A 306 -21.25 -8.29 -16.87
N ARG A 307 -21.53 -8.87 -18.03
CA ARG A 307 -21.20 -8.28 -19.34
C ARG A 307 -22.17 -7.17 -19.77
N GLY A 308 -23.18 -6.83 -18.96
CA GLY A 308 -24.18 -5.82 -19.26
C GLY A 308 -25.18 -6.22 -20.35
N LEU A 309 -25.37 -7.53 -20.59
CA LEU A 309 -26.19 -8.01 -21.73
C LEU A 309 -27.68 -7.63 -21.65
N ILE A 310 -28.17 -7.26 -20.46
CA ILE A 310 -29.59 -6.93 -20.21
C ILE A 310 -29.80 -5.40 -20.11
N ASP A 311 -28.91 -4.70 -19.41
CA ASP A 311 -29.06 -3.29 -19.04
C ASP A 311 -27.96 -2.37 -19.59
N GLY A 312 -27.01 -2.90 -20.35
CA GLY A 312 -25.89 -2.15 -20.93
C GLY A 312 -24.80 -1.74 -19.94
N ILE A 313 -24.86 -2.19 -18.68
CA ILE A 313 -23.90 -1.78 -17.62
C ILE A 313 -22.99 -2.96 -17.29
N GLN A 314 -21.68 -2.81 -17.52
CA GLN A 314 -20.71 -3.83 -17.14
C GLN A 314 -20.39 -3.76 -15.64
N ARG A 315 -20.38 -4.91 -14.97
CA ARG A 315 -20.06 -5.00 -13.54
C ARG A 315 -19.10 -6.15 -13.28
N ILE A 316 -18.12 -5.97 -12.40
CA ILE A 316 -17.28 -7.06 -11.90
C ILE A 316 -17.57 -7.21 -10.40
N LEU A 317 -18.03 -8.40 -10.02
CA LEU A 317 -18.39 -8.75 -8.65
C LEU A 317 -17.29 -9.64 -8.07
N LEU A 318 -16.69 -9.23 -6.96
CA LEU A 318 -15.69 -9.99 -6.23
C LEU A 318 -16.26 -10.50 -4.91
N GLY A 319 -16.05 -11.78 -4.60
CA GLY A 319 -16.31 -12.33 -3.27
C GLY A 319 -15.14 -12.00 -2.36
N HIS A 320 -15.45 -11.59 -1.12
CA HIS A 320 -14.48 -11.06 -0.15
C HIS A 320 -13.94 -9.67 -0.50
N ASN A 321 -13.14 -9.10 0.41
CA ASN A 321 -12.66 -7.72 0.34
C ASN A 321 -11.33 -7.59 -0.45
N LEU A 322 -10.74 -6.39 -0.47
CA LEU A 322 -9.45 -6.11 -1.15
C LEU A 322 -8.20 -6.31 -0.28
N ASP A 323 -8.36 -6.57 1.03
CA ASP A 323 -7.22 -6.81 1.92
C ASP A 323 -6.48 -8.09 1.48
N PHE A 324 -7.23 -9.08 1.01
CA PHE A 324 -6.70 -10.26 0.34
C PHE A 324 -6.05 -9.88 -1.01
N TRP A 325 -4.77 -10.24 -1.13
CA TRP A 325 -3.90 -9.72 -2.18
C TRP A 325 -4.25 -10.21 -3.59
N LEU A 326 -4.82 -11.42 -3.75
CA LEU A 326 -5.30 -11.86 -5.06
C LEU A 326 -6.49 -11.01 -5.52
N ASN A 327 -7.44 -10.71 -4.63
CA ASN A 327 -8.55 -9.82 -4.94
C ASN A 327 -8.07 -8.41 -5.31
N SER A 328 -7.00 -7.89 -4.68
CA SER A 328 -6.34 -6.64 -5.11
C SER A 328 -5.83 -6.70 -6.57
N ILE A 329 -5.28 -7.83 -7.03
CA ILE A 329 -4.87 -8.02 -8.43
C ILE A 329 -6.09 -8.03 -9.35
N ILE A 330 -7.13 -8.80 -9.02
CA ILE A 330 -8.36 -8.90 -9.82
C ILE A 330 -9.03 -7.52 -9.92
N ALA A 331 -9.06 -6.74 -8.84
CA ALA A 331 -9.57 -5.38 -8.83
C ALA A 331 -8.73 -4.44 -9.71
N THR A 332 -7.40 -4.56 -9.73
CA THR A 332 -6.52 -3.76 -10.61
C THR A 332 -6.81 -4.00 -12.09
N ASP A 333 -7.03 -5.26 -12.47
CA ASP A 333 -7.40 -5.65 -13.83
C ASP A 333 -8.84 -5.23 -14.17
N ALA A 334 -9.79 -5.46 -13.26
CA ALA A 334 -11.18 -5.03 -13.38
C ALA A 334 -11.31 -3.51 -13.58
N ILE A 335 -10.57 -2.70 -12.81
CA ILE A 335 -10.51 -1.24 -12.97
C ILE A 335 -9.97 -0.86 -14.34
N THR A 336 -8.92 -1.54 -14.81
CA THR A 336 -8.36 -1.29 -16.14
C THR A 336 -9.40 -1.61 -17.23
N TYR A 337 -10.09 -2.74 -17.12
CA TYR A 337 -11.09 -3.19 -18.09
C TYR A 337 -12.35 -2.30 -18.10
N LEU A 338 -12.99 -2.11 -16.94
CA LEU A 338 -14.22 -1.33 -16.78
C LEU A 338 -14.07 0.15 -17.13
N THR A 339 -12.83 0.67 -17.19
CA THR A 339 -12.54 2.05 -17.60
C THR A 339 -11.86 2.16 -18.97
N ASN A 340 -11.85 1.08 -19.77
CA ASN A 340 -11.21 1.02 -21.09
C ASN A 340 -9.74 1.51 -21.09
N GLY A 341 -9.00 1.21 -20.01
CA GLY A 341 -7.61 1.61 -19.82
C GLY A 341 -7.39 2.95 -19.13
N LEU A 342 -8.41 3.79 -18.92
CA LEU A 342 -8.26 5.16 -18.41
C LEU A 342 -7.60 5.23 -17.01
N LEU A 343 -7.97 4.31 -16.12
CA LEU A 343 -7.39 4.17 -14.78
C LEU A 343 -6.29 3.09 -14.70
N GLY A 344 -5.93 2.46 -15.82
CA GLY A 344 -4.94 1.39 -15.84
C GLY A 344 -3.52 1.91 -15.66
N LEU A 345 -2.79 1.38 -14.66
CA LEU A 345 -1.37 1.66 -14.50
C LEU A 345 -0.54 1.04 -15.65
N PRO A 346 0.61 1.63 -16.05
CA PRO A 346 1.56 0.96 -16.95
C PRO A 346 1.94 -0.44 -16.43
N LEU A 347 2.36 -1.36 -17.32
CA LEU A 347 2.90 -2.67 -16.89
C LEU A 347 4.39 -2.61 -16.55
N THR A 348 5.11 -1.63 -17.09
CA THR A 348 6.52 -1.39 -16.75
C THR A 348 6.65 -1.01 -15.27
N ARG A 349 7.65 -1.58 -14.59
CA ARG A 349 8.10 -1.17 -13.26
C ARG A 349 9.60 -0.90 -13.33
N LEU A 350 10.03 0.21 -12.74
CA LEU A 350 11.43 0.49 -12.53
C LEU A 350 11.80 0.06 -11.11
N LEU A 351 12.94 -0.61 -10.95
CA LEU A 351 13.44 -1.05 -9.66
C LEU A 351 14.85 -0.53 -9.44
N GLN A 352 14.98 0.34 -8.44
CA GLN A 352 16.25 0.78 -7.87
C GLN A 352 16.28 0.37 -6.40
N VAL A 353 17.42 -0.14 -5.93
CA VAL A 353 17.64 -0.46 -4.51
C VAL A 353 18.94 0.21 -4.09
N ASP A 354 18.77 1.28 -3.31
CA ASP A 354 19.82 2.05 -2.70
C ASP A 354 20.10 1.49 -1.29
N ILE A 355 21.35 1.11 -1.05
CA ILE A 355 21.87 0.68 0.25
C ILE A 355 22.77 1.80 0.75
N ASP A 356 22.25 2.57 1.70
CA ASP A 356 22.96 3.69 2.34
C ASP A 356 23.98 3.15 3.36
N ASP A 357 24.69 4.04 4.06
CA ASP A 357 25.54 3.70 5.20
C ASP A 357 26.69 2.70 4.93
N ILE A 358 27.15 2.57 3.69
CA ILE A 358 28.30 1.72 3.36
C ILE A 358 29.58 2.27 4.00
N PHE A 359 30.29 1.38 4.69
CA PHE A 359 31.37 1.62 5.66
C PHE A 359 30.94 2.32 6.97
N VAL A 360 29.67 2.66 7.18
CA VAL A 360 29.17 3.24 8.44
C VAL A 360 28.66 2.12 9.37
N GLY A 361 28.59 2.40 10.67
CA GLY A 361 28.01 1.48 11.66
C GLY A 361 28.97 1.07 12.78
N ASN A 362 28.38 0.62 13.89
CA ASN A 362 29.10 0.17 15.08
C ASN A 362 29.80 -1.17 14.83
N THR A 363 30.92 -1.40 15.52
CA THR A 363 31.60 -2.70 15.56
C THR A 363 30.66 -3.81 16.00
N GLY A 364 30.60 -4.90 15.23
CA GLY A 364 29.74 -6.06 15.45
C GLY A 364 28.52 -6.12 14.52
N ILE A 365 28.26 -5.08 13.72
CA ILE A 365 27.15 -5.03 12.75
C ILE A 365 27.55 -4.56 11.34
N ARG A 366 28.85 -4.35 11.07
CA ARG A 366 29.32 -3.93 9.73
C ARG A 366 29.36 -5.11 8.77
N THR A 367 29.38 -4.82 7.47
CA THR A 367 29.46 -5.82 6.40
C THR A 367 30.70 -6.71 6.54
N LEU A 368 30.52 -8.04 6.51
CA LEU A 368 31.60 -9.01 6.47
C LEU A 368 31.85 -9.50 5.02
N VAL A 369 32.98 -10.18 4.79
CA VAL A 369 33.35 -10.75 3.48
C VAL A 369 32.21 -11.57 2.85
N LYS A 370 31.57 -12.44 3.65
CA LYS A 370 30.44 -13.27 3.23
C LYS A 370 29.22 -12.43 2.77
N ASP A 371 29.02 -11.25 3.34
CA ASP A 371 27.85 -10.40 3.08
C ASP A 371 28.07 -9.60 1.79
N ALA A 372 29.29 -9.08 1.58
CA ALA A 372 29.72 -8.47 0.32
C ALA A 372 29.56 -9.44 -0.86
N GLN A 373 30.03 -10.69 -0.69
CA GLN A 373 29.86 -11.76 -1.68
C GLN A 373 28.38 -12.13 -1.89
N ALA A 374 27.58 -12.17 -0.81
CA ALA A 374 26.15 -12.43 -0.90
C ALA A 374 25.39 -11.34 -1.69
N MET A 375 25.79 -10.06 -1.59
CA MET A 375 25.21 -8.96 -2.39
C MET A 375 25.52 -9.07 -3.89
N VAL A 376 26.69 -9.59 -4.27
CA VAL A 376 26.98 -9.91 -5.68
C VAL A 376 26.14 -11.12 -6.12
N ALA A 377 26.06 -12.17 -5.30
CA ALA A 377 25.28 -13.37 -5.60
C ALA A 377 23.76 -13.11 -5.69
N SER A 378 23.20 -12.20 -4.88
CA SER A 378 21.79 -11.81 -4.95
C SER A 378 21.49 -10.99 -6.20
N GLN A 379 22.36 -10.05 -6.59
CA GLN A 379 22.23 -9.34 -7.87
C GLN A 379 22.16 -10.31 -9.05
N GLN A 380 23.03 -11.33 -9.11
CA GLN A 380 22.99 -12.30 -10.22
C GLN A 380 21.72 -13.16 -10.22
N LYS A 381 21.05 -13.34 -9.08
CA LYS A 381 19.71 -13.96 -9.02
C LYS A 381 18.64 -12.99 -9.52
N ILE A 382 18.67 -11.73 -9.09
CA ILE A 382 17.70 -10.69 -9.47
C ILE A 382 17.82 -10.34 -10.96
N ARG A 383 19.02 -10.31 -11.53
CA ARG A 383 19.28 -10.05 -12.97
C ARG A 383 18.60 -11.05 -13.93
N LYS A 384 18.21 -12.23 -13.44
CA LYS A 384 17.40 -13.21 -14.20
C LYS A 384 15.95 -12.78 -14.39
N LEU A 385 15.46 -11.86 -13.56
CA LEU A 385 14.08 -11.33 -13.55
C LEU A 385 14.04 -9.85 -13.95
N VAL A 386 15.06 -9.07 -13.56
CA VAL A 386 15.21 -7.64 -13.85
C VAL A 386 16.56 -7.41 -14.54
N PRO A 387 16.63 -7.49 -15.88
CA PRO A 387 17.87 -7.30 -16.63
C PRO A 387 18.57 -5.98 -16.27
N GLY A 388 19.89 -6.02 -16.13
CA GLY A 388 20.70 -4.84 -15.75
C GLY A 388 20.65 -4.43 -14.28
N PHE A 389 19.79 -5.04 -13.44
CA PHE A 389 19.67 -4.70 -12.02
C PHE A 389 21.03 -4.65 -11.32
N THR A 390 21.31 -3.55 -10.62
CA THR A 390 22.55 -3.33 -9.88
C THR A 390 22.22 -2.58 -8.60
N TYR A 391 22.83 -2.96 -7.46
CA TYR A 391 22.67 -2.20 -6.22
C TYR A 391 23.46 -0.89 -6.31
N ASN A 392 22.83 0.17 -5.81
CA ASN A 392 23.46 1.45 -5.59
C ASN A 392 23.95 1.53 -4.14
N LEU A 393 25.23 1.80 -3.94
CA LEU A 393 25.90 1.81 -2.64
C LEU A 393 26.22 3.25 -2.22
N GLY A 394 25.52 3.75 -1.21
CA GLY A 394 25.75 5.05 -0.59
C GLY A 394 26.85 4.95 0.45
N PHE A 395 28.04 5.47 0.15
CA PHE A 395 29.24 5.25 0.97
C PHE A 395 29.72 6.51 1.69
N SER A 396 30.33 6.31 2.86
CA SER A 396 31.06 7.34 3.62
C SER A 396 32.52 6.92 3.81
N GLY A 397 33.40 7.32 2.89
CA GLY A 397 34.81 6.86 2.84
C GLY A 397 35.62 7.13 4.11
N GLY A 398 35.24 8.13 4.92
CA GLY A 398 35.89 8.44 6.20
C GLY A 398 35.67 7.42 7.31
N TYR A 399 34.83 6.40 7.09
CA TYR A 399 34.67 5.23 7.95
C TYR A 399 35.20 3.91 7.33
N TYR A 400 35.89 3.99 6.19
CA TYR A 400 36.58 2.84 5.62
C TYR A 400 37.60 2.30 6.64
N MET A 401 37.59 0.98 6.87
CA MET A 401 38.52 0.26 7.75
C MET A 401 38.44 0.61 9.25
N THR A 402 37.37 1.27 9.72
CA THR A 402 37.22 1.62 11.15
C THR A 402 36.65 0.50 12.03
N GLY A 403 36.25 -0.63 11.44
CA GLY A 403 35.73 -1.80 12.16
C GLY A 403 36.81 -2.70 12.79
N ASN A 404 36.40 -3.85 13.32
CA ASN A 404 37.31 -4.91 13.76
C ASN A 404 38.01 -5.62 12.56
N LYS A 405 38.92 -6.58 12.83
CA LYS A 405 39.70 -7.26 11.77
C LYS A 405 38.86 -7.95 10.69
N GLU A 406 37.72 -8.51 11.05
CA GLU A 406 36.81 -9.23 10.13
C GLU A 406 35.98 -8.24 9.31
N GLU A 407 35.51 -7.16 9.95
CA GLU A 407 34.79 -6.06 9.29
C GLU A 407 35.70 -5.29 8.33
N GLN A 408 36.96 -5.04 8.71
CA GLN A 408 37.97 -4.49 7.80
C GLN A 408 38.25 -5.42 6.60
N ALA A 409 38.11 -6.73 6.76
CA ALA A 409 38.19 -7.65 5.62
C ALA A 409 36.95 -7.53 4.72
N GLY A 410 35.76 -7.34 5.30
CA GLY A 410 34.54 -7.00 4.55
C GLY A 410 34.63 -5.68 3.79
N ASP A 411 35.15 -4.63 4.42
CA ASP A 411 35.40 -3.33 3.78
C ASP A 411 36.34 -3.47 2.56
N ARG A 412 37.43 -4.27 2.69
CA ARG A 412 38.33 -4.59 1.56
C ARG A 412 37.65 -5.40 0.48
N GLU A 413 36.83 -6.39 0.83
CA GLU A 413 36.09 -7.22 -0.13
C GLU A 413 35.08 -6.38 -0.93
N LEU A 414 34.37 -5.45 -0.28
CA LEU A 414 33.47 -4.50 -0.95
C LEU A 414 34.18 -3.67 -2.01
N VAL A 415 35.36 -3.14 -1.69
CA VAL A 415 36.20 -2.38 -2.64
C VAL A 415 36.73 -3.28 -3.76
N ALA A 416 37.18 -4.50 -3.45
CA ALA A 416 37.62 -5.47 -4.46
C ALA A 416 36.49 -5.87 -5.43
N LEU A 417 35.24 -5.92 -4.94
CA LEU A 417 34.04 -6.20 -5.71
C LEU A 417 33.39 -4.94 -6.32
N ALA A 418 33.96 -3.74 -6.16
CA ALA A 418 33.32 -2.46 -6.48
C ALA A 418 32.73 -2.37 -7.89
N LYS A 419 33.38 -3.00 -8.89
CA LYS A 419 32.93 -3.10 -10.29
C LYS A 419 31.56 -3.78 -10.49
N HIS A 420 31.04 -4.47 -9.49
CA HIS A 420 29.75 -5.16 -9.53
C HIS A 420 28.58 -4.31 -9.03
N PHE A 421 28.86 -3.09 -8.55
CA PHE A 421 27.93 -2.15 -7.95
C PHE A 421 28.02 -0.79 -8.63
N LEU A 422 27.00 0.05 -8.43
CA LEU A 422 27.10 1.50 -8.63
C LEU A 422 27.24 2.16 -7.27
N TRP A 423 27.96 3.27 -7.19
CA TRP A 423 28.28 3.95 -5.94
C TRP A 423 27.79 5.40 -5.97
N PHE A 424 27.15 5.88 -4.91
CA PHE A 424 26.75 7.29 -4.81
C PHE A 424 27.29 7.92 -3.53
N ASN A 425 27.46 9.23 -3.57
CA ASN A 425 28.05 9.98 -2.48
C ASN A 425 27.08 10.04 -1.29
N HIS A 426 27.52 9.62 -0.10
CA HIS A 426 26.74 9.74 1.15
C HIS A 426 27.44 10.63 2.20
N LEU A 427 28.23 11.60 1.73
CA LEU A 427 29.18 12.45 2.47
C LEU A 427 30.34 11.68 3.11
N TYR A 428 31.54 12.29 3.10
CA TYR A 428 32.76 11.63 3.57
C TYR A 428 32.69 11.13 5.03
N ARG A 429 32.05 11.84 5.95
CA ARG A 429 31.94 11.45 7.38
C ARG A 429 30.51 11.29 7.88
N HIS A 430 29.56 10.94 7.01
CA HIS A 430 28.14 10.74 7.40
C HIS A 430 27.60 11.94 8.23
N ASP A 431 27.94 13.16 7.81
CA ASP A 431 27.72 14.38 8.58
C ASP A 431 26.23 14.78 8.67
N ARG A 432 25.79 15.24 9.85
CA ARG A 432 24.49 15.94 9.98
C ARG A 432 24.58 17.36 9.42
N LEU A 433 24.00 17.56 8.24
CA LEU A 433 24.14 18.77 7.42
C LEU A 433 23.59 20.08 8.02
N LEU A 434 22.65 20.02 8.97
CA LEU A 434 21.78 21.15 9.35
C LEU A 434 22.47 22.40 9.94
N ASN A 435 23.79 22.39 10.16
CA ASN A 435 24.57 23.56 10.59
C ASN A 435 25.73 23.90 9.64
N TYR A 436 25.85 23.27 8.48
CA TYR A 436 26.99 23.45 7.58
C TYR A 436 26.76 24.61 6.60
N ASN A 437 27.84 25.32 6.24
CA ASN A 437 27.81 26.22 5.09
C ASN A 437 28.07 25.44 3.79
N SER A 438 27.66 25.98 2.65
CA SER A 438 27.76 25.30 1.35
C SER A 438 29.22 24.91 1.01
N SER A 439 30.21 25.65 1.52
CA SER A 439 31.63 25.29 1.35
C SER A 439 32.05 24.05 2.13
N ARG A 440 31.59 23.87 3.37
CA ARG A 440 31.85 22.66 4.18
C ARG A 440 31.12 21.44 3.63
N ILE A 441 29.93 21.63 3.05
CA ILE A 441 29.20 20.57 2.34
C ILE A 441 29.99 20.11 1.12
N ARG A 442 30.44 21.04 0.25
CA ARG A 442 31.31 20.70 -0.90
C ARG A 442 32.58 19.96 -0.46
N GLN A 443 33.30 20.44 0.55
CA GLN A 443 34.49 19.73 1.06
C GLN A 443 34.20 18.29 1.54
N ALA A 444 32.99 18.01 2.06
CA ALA A 444 32.57 16.66 2.44
C ALA A 444 32.13 15.80 1.24
N ILE A 445 31.62 16.41 0.17
CA ILE A 445 31.35 15.77 -1.12
C ILE A 445 32.68 15.43 -1.81
N ASP A 446 33.57 16.41 -1.97
CA ASP A 446 34.85 16.33 -2.70
C ASP A 446 35.76 15.26 -2.11
N LYS A 447 35.91 15.19 -0.78
CA LYS A 447 36.68 14.13 -0.11
C LYS A 447 36.14 12.73 -0.37
N ASN A 448 34.82 12.59 -0.52
CA ASN A 448 34.21 11.29 -0.81
C ASN A 448 34.35 10.93 -2.31
N ILE A 449 34.36 11.92 -3.20
CA ILE A 449 34.73 11.74 -4.62
C ILE A 449 36.20 11.34 -4.74
N GLN A 450 37.10 11.99 -4.01
CA GLN A 450 38.52 11.62 -3.97
C GLN A 450 38.71 10.17 -3.51
N PHE A 451 38.05 9.76 -2.41
CA PHE A 451 38.05 8.36 -1.97
C PHE A 451 37.57 7.40 -3.07
N ALA A 452 36.49 7.73 -3.78
CA ALA A 452 36.00 6.93 -4.90
C ALA A 452 37.00 6.84 -6.07
N GLN A 453 37.75 7.91 -6.35
CA GLN A 453 38.80 7.90 -7.38
C GLN A 453 39.99 7.03 -6.97
N GLU A 454 40.49 7.19 -5.74
CA GLU A 454 41.60 6.41 -5.16
C GLU A 454 41.28 4.90 -5.14
N HIS A 455 40.05 4.55 -4.75
CA HIS A 455 39.57 3.16 -4.70
C HIS A 455 38.89 2.66 -5.99
N LYS A 456 38.85 3.47 -7.05
CA LYS A 456 38.28 3.14 -8.39
C LYS A 456 36.82 2.65 -8.35
N LEU A 457 36.00 3.28 -7.51
CA LEU A 457 34.57 2.95 -7.37
C LEU A 457 33.75 3.47 -8.57
N PRO A 458 32.92 2.64 -9.24
CA PRO A 458 32.05 3.12 -10.31
C PRO A 458 30.93 4.04 -9.80
N MET A 459 31.11 5.35 -9.98
CA MET A 459 30.15 6.34 -9.49
C MET A 459 28.89 6.46 -10.35
N ALA A 460 27.73 6.54 -9.70
CA ALA A 460 26.48 7.00 -10.29
C ALA A 460 26.52 8.52 -10.44
N TYR A 461 27.02 8.99 -11.59
CA TYR A 461 27.14 10.42 -11.89
C TYR A 461 25.80 11.15 -11.72
N GLY A 462 25.84 12.32 -11.07
CA GLY A 462 24.66 13.15 -10.86
C GLY A 462 23.70 12.67 -9.76
N TYR A 463 23.90 11.49 -9.15
CA TYR A 463 23.06 10.99 -8.06
C TYR A 463 23.75 11.08 -6.70
N MET A 464 23.03 11.57 -5.70
CA MET A 464 23.47 11.64 -4.32
C MET A 464 22.27 11.56 -3.37
N VAL A 465 22.44 10.96 -2.21
CA VAL A 465 21.50 11.03 -1.08
C VAL A 465 22.30 11.45 0.15
N PRO A 466 21.87 12.46 0.93
CA PRO A 466 22.59 12.84 2.14
C PRO A 466 22.20 11.94 3.33
N PRO A 467 23.07 11.80 4.35
CA PRO A 467 22.76 11.14 5.62
C PRO A 467 21.41 11.57 6.19
N PHE A 468 20.64 10.59 6.67
CA PHE A 468 19.29 10.77 7.21
C PHE A 468 18.28 11.43 6.25
N HIS A 469 18.55 11.52 4.94
CA HIS A 469 17.81 12.39 3.99
C HIS A 469 17.74 13.88 4.41
N ALA A 470 18.60 14.32 5.34
CA ALA A 470 18.49 15.62 5.98
C ALA A 470 18.73 16.76 4.99
N GLY A 471 17.81 17.73 4.96
CA GLY A 471 17.89 18.91 4.10
C GLY A 471 17.49 18.68 2.64
N VAL A 472 17.15 17.44 2.24
CA VAL A 472 16.48 17.21 0.94
C VAL A 472 15.09 17.83 1.00
N TYR A 473 14.32 17.45 2.03
CA TYR A 473 13.07 18.08 2.43
C TYR A 473 12.93 17.99 3.96
N PRO A 474 12.50 19.06 4.68
CA PRO A 474 12.41 20.44 4.22
C PRO A 474 13.71 20.92 3.57
N VAL A 475 13.59 21.71 2.49
CA VAL A 475 14.73 22.09 1.65
C VAL A 475 15.73 22.91 2.45
N TYR A 476 16.98 22.44 2.52
CA TYR A 476 18.10 23.21 3.05
C TYR A 476 18.88 23.80 1.88
N GLU A 477 18.65 25.08 1.56
CA GLU A 477 19.15 25.70 0.33
C GLU A 477 20.66 25.55 0.12
N ARG A 478 21.45 25.60 1.20
CA ARG A 478 22.90 25.43 1.17
C ARG A 478 23.38 24.05 0.70
N LEU A 479 22.56 23.01 0.87
CA LEU A 479 22.82 21.68 0.30
C LEU A 479 22.65 21.73 -1.21
N TYR A 480 21.57 22.34 -1.71
CA TYR A 480 21.31 22.48 -3.14
C TYR A 480 22.31 23.43 -3.83
N ASP A 481 22.80 24.48 -3.16
CA ASP A 481 23.93 25.30 -3.62
C ASP A 481 25.18 24.43 -3.87
N ALA A 482 25.54 23.60 -2.88
CA ALA A 482 26.70 22.73 -2.96
C ALA A 482 26.54 21.69 -4.07
N TRP A 483 25.36 21.07 -4.16
CA TRP A 483 25.00 20.08 -5.16
C TRP A 483 25.03 20.60 -6.59
N THR A 484 24.51 21.80 -6.85
CA THR A 484 24.55 22.42 -8.18
C THR A 484 26.00 22.58 -8.66
N VAL A 485 26.89 23.05 -7.78
CA VAL A 485 28.32 23.18 -8.08
C VAL A 485 29.02 21.82 -8.22
N SER A 486 28.59 20.80 -7.45
CA SER A 486 29.11 19.44 -7.51
C SER A 486 28.51 18.57 -8.64
N GLY A 487 27.67 19.14 -9.52
CA GLY A 487 27.07 18.42 -10.65
C GLY A 487 26.02 17.37 -10.28
N VAL A 488 25.37 17.49 -9.11
CA VAL A 488 24.25 16.62 -8.73
C VAL A 488 22.98 17.07 -9.47
N SER A 489 22.37 16.15 -10.20
CA SER A 489 21.14 16.34 -10.99
C SER A 489 19.93 15.64 -10.38
N SER A 490 20.14 14.66 -9.49
CA SER A 490 19.06 13.93 -8.83
C SER A 490 19.41 13.42 -7.44
N THR A 491 18.38 13.24 -6.63
CA THR A 491 18.42 12.70 -5.25
C THR A 491 17.09 11.99 -4.96
N SER A 492 16.94 11.39 -3.79
CA SER A 492 15.67 10.83 -3.32
C SER A 492 15.31 11.25 -1.88
N THR A 493 14.02 11.19 -1.53
CA THR A 493 13.52 11.49 -0.18
C THR A 493 12.34 10.62 0.23
N MET A 494 12.26 10.28 1.51
CA MET A 494 11.09 9.66 2.14
C MET A 494 10.13 10.68 2.78
N GLU A 495 10.43 11.98 2.67
CA GLU A 495 9.79 13.01 3.52
C GLU A 495 8.81 13.93 2.78
N TYR A 496 8.91 14.07 1.45
CA TYR A 496 8.10 15.04 0.69
C TYR A 496 6.74 14.51 0.21
N PRO A 497 5.64 15.29 0.34
CA PRO A 497 5.50 16.51 1.15
C PRO A 497 5.26 16.20 2.65
N LYS A 498 5.05 14.92 2.97
CA LYS A 498 4.91 14.35 4.31
C LYS A 498 5.38 12.90 4.31
N THR A 499 5.88 12.42 5.44
CA THR A 499 6.39 11.04 5.62
C THR A 499 5.29 9.98 5.55
N SER A 500 4.05 10.33 5.90
CA SER A 500 2.90 9.42 5.97
C SER A 500 1.60 10.02 5.40
N PRO A 501 0.76 9.22 4.71
CA PRO A 501 1.02 7.85 4.32
C PRO A 501 2.00 7.76 3.14
N LEU A 502 2.60 6.58 2.95
CA LEU A 502 3.66 6.32 1.96
C LEU A 502 3.29 6.74 0.54
N TRP A 503 2.08 6.41 0.11
CA TRP A 503 1.52 6.77 -1.21
C TRP A 503 1.20 8.26 -1.36
N GLY A 504 1.20 9.02 -0.26
CA GLY A 504 1.15 10.47 -0.27
C GLY A 504 2.47 11.11 -0.70
N ARG A 505 3.58 10.38 -0.71
CA ARG A 505 4.89 10.88 -1.14
C ARG A 505 4.88 11.28 -2.62
N ARG A 506 5.64 12.31 -2.96
CA ARG A 506 5.77 12.83 -4.33
C ARG A 506 7.24 13.11 -4.63
N GLY A 507 7.55 13.25 -5.92
CA GLY A 507 8.78 13.91 -6.34
C GLY A 507 8.58 15.42 -6.44
N PHE A 508 9.68 16.17 -6.47
CA PHE A 508 9.68 17.59 -6.81
C PHE A 508 11.00 17.97 -7.49
N VAL A 509 11.08 19.17 -8.04
CA VAL A 509 12.31 19.74 -8.63
C VAL A 509 12.58 21.05 -7.92
N TYR A 510 13.80 21.23 -7.44
CA TYR A 510 14.26 22.48 -6.84
C TYR A 510 15.68 22.76 -7.32
N ARG A 511 15.91 23.97 -7.88
CA ARG A 511 17.17 24.36 -8.55
C ARG A 511 17.65 23.33 -9.60
N ASP A 512 16.70 22.88 -10.42
CA ASP A 512 16.86 21.85 -11.47
C ASP A 512 17.36 20.47 -11.00
N ILE A 513 17.46 20.24 -9.70
CA ILE A 513 17.72 18.91 -9.12
C ILE A 513 16.39 18.15 -8.97
N MET A 514 16.32 16.97 -9.58
CA MET A 514 15.16 16.07 -9.49
C MET A 514 15.18 15.28 -8.18
N VAL A 515 14.21 15.52 -7.32
CA VAL A 515 14.01 14.78 -6.07
C VAL A 515 12.95 13.70 -6.29
N LEU A 516 13.37 12.44 -6.22
CA LEU A 516 12.49 11.28 -6.41
C LEU A 516 11.86 10.81 -5.07
N PRO A 517 10.60 10.34 -5.07
CA PRO A 517 10.01 9.74 -3.89
C PRO A 517 10.63 8.36 -3.61
N ARG A 518 11.27 8.20 -2.45
CA ARG A 518 11.79 6.91 -1.97
C ARG A 518 10.70 6.18 -1.18
N LEU A 519 10.47 4.93 -1.54
CA LEU A 519 9.60 4.01 -0.79
C LEU A 519 10.41 3.37 0.34
N ASP A 520 9.80 3.21 1.51
CA ASP A 520 10.35 2.32 2.54
C ASP A 520 9.81 0.89 2.35
N CYS A 521 10.59 -0.06 2.86
CA CYS A 521 10.33 -1.49 2.79
C CYS A 521 10.10 -2.13 4.17
N ASN A 522 9.96 -1.29 5.22
CA ASN A 522 10.03 -1.66 6.64
C ASN A 522 11.32 -2.39 7.06
N LEU A 523 12.40 -2.25 6.29
CA LEU A 523 13.76 -2.66 6.66
C LEU A 523 14.58 -1.40 6.96
N TYR A 524 14.48 -0.92 8.19
CA TYR A 524 15.18 0.28 8.67
C TYR A 524 16.62 -0.06 9.09
N THR A 525 17.47 0.97 9.29
CA THR A 525 18.86 0.79 9.76
C THR A 525 18.96 0.15 11.15
N SER A 526 17.87 0.09 11.92
CA SER A 526 17.77 -0.67 13.17
C SER A 526 17.45 -2.16 13.00
N VAL A 527 17.17 -2.63 11.79
CA VAL A 527 16.81 -4.03 11.49
C VAL A 527 18.07 -4.80 11.12
N VAL A 528 18.67 -5.46 12.11
CA VAL A 528 19.92 -6.23 11.95
C VAL A 528 19.63 -7.74 11.90
N ARG A 529 18.50 -8.17 12.48
CA ARG A 529 18.09 -9.57 12.60
C ARG A 529 16.61 -9.75 12.21
N PHE A 530 16.18 -10.99 12.02
CA PHE A 530 14.78 -11.27 11.70
C PHE A 530 13.83 -10.89 12.84
N GLU A 531 14.30 -10.93 14.09
CA GLU A 531 13.53 -10.58 15.29
C GLU A 531 13.21 -9.07 15.38
N ASP A 532 14.01 -8.24 14.71
CA ASP A 532 13.79 -6.77 14.65
C ASP A 532 12.68 -6.39 13.66
N ILE A 533 12.23 -7.33 12.81
CA ILE A 533 11.12 -7.15 11.87
C ILE A 533 9.79 -7.36 12.60
N ILE A 534 8.80 -6.50 12.34
CA ILE A 534 7.44 -6.64 12.89
C ILE A 534 6.85 -8.00 12.48
N GLY A 535 6.65 -8.89 13.46
CA GLY A 535 6.17 -10.26 13.23
C GLY A 535 7.24 -11.27 12.82
N GLY A 536 8.53 -10.92 12.99
CA GLY A 536 9.67 -11.80 12.73
C GLY A 536 9.89 -12.11 11.24
N LYS A 537 10.64 -13.19 10.96
CA LYS A 537 10.77 -13.76 9.60
C LYS A 537 9.39 -13.98 8.94
N SER A 538 8.40 -14.46 9.70
CA SER A 538 7.04 -14.68 9.19
C SER A 538 6.34 -13.38 8.77
N GLY A 539 6.69 -12.24 9.37
CA GLY A 539 6.26 -10.92 8.94
C GLY A 539 6.86 -10.52 7.59
N LEU A 540 8.16 -10.74 7.40
CA LEU A 540 8.84 -10.55 6.12
C LEU A 540 8.26 -11.46 5.02
N ASP A 541 8.06 -12.75 5.34
CA ASP A 541 7.46 -13.71 4.40
C ASP A 541 6.06 -13.26 3.94
N ARG A 542 5.21 -12.72 4.84
CA ARG A 542 3.90 -12.13 4.48
C ARG A 542 4.03 -10.87 3.63
N SER A 543 4.94 -9.96 3.98
CA SER A 543 5.20 -8.72 3.21
C SER A 543 5.52 -9.02 1.73
N ILE A 544 6.32 -10.08 1.50
CA ILE A 544 6.66 -10.57 0.15
C ILE A 544 5.49 -11.34 -0.47
N LYS A 545 4.79 -12.18 0.28
CA LYS A 545 3.65 -13.00 -0.18
C LYS A 545 2.32 -12.23 -0.11
N GLY A 546 2.25 -11.11 -0.83
CA GLY A 546 0.99 -10.42 -1.10
C GLY A 546 0.69 -9.19 -0.24
N ASP A 547 1.42 -8.95 0.84
CA ASP A 547 1.20 -7.76 1.69
C ASP A 547 2.08 -6.57 1.28
N LEU A 548 2.73 -5.86 2.22
CA LEU A 548 3.33 -4.53 1.96
C LEU A 548 4.23 -4.50 0.71
N LEU A 549 5.34 -5.26 0.68
CA LEU A 549 6.29 -5.19 -0.43
C LEU A 549 5.64 -5.55 -1.77
N PHE A 550 4.79 -6.57 -1.79
CA PHE A 550 4.04 -6.95 -2.99
C PHE A 550 3.11 -5.83 -3.47
N LYS A 551 2.33 -5.23 -2.55
CA LYS A 551 1.37 -4.15 -2.85
C LYS A 551 2.08 -2.85 -3.25
N LEU A 552 3.31 -2.58 -2.78
CA LEU A 552 4.13 -1.46 -3.28
C LEU A 552 4.43 -1.64 -4.77
N PHE A 553 4.94 -2.82 -5.19
CA PHE A 553 5.20 -3.10 -6.60
C PHE A 553 3.93 -3.15 -7.45
N LEU A 554 2.83 -3.69 -6.93
CA LEU A 554 1.58 -3.79 -7.69
C LEU A 554 0.96 -2.40 -7.94
N HIS A 555 0.72 -1.64 -6.88
CA HIS A 555 -0.13 -0.45 -6.91
C HIS A 555 0.60 0.87 -7.14
N ILE A 556 1.90 1.00 -6.84
CA ILE A 556 2.55 2.31 -6.96
C ILE A 556 3.02 2.53 -8.40
N PRO A 557 2.52 3.57 -9.10
CA PRO A 557 3.08 3.95 -10.40
C PRO A 557 4.47 4.55 -10.23
N VAL A 558 5.29 4.36 -11.27
CA VAL A 558 6.55 5.10 -11.48
C VAL A 558 6.27 6.60 -11.39
#